data_AF-A0A1S2LY73-F1
#
_entry.id   AF-A0A1S2LY73-F1
#
_cell.length_a   1.000
_cell.length_b   1.000
_cell.length_c   1.000
_cell.angle_alpha   90.00
_cell.angle_beta   90.00
_cell.angle_gamma   90.00
#
_symmetry.space_group_name_H-M   'P 1'
#
loop_
_entity.id
_entity.type
_entity.pdbx_description
1 polymer ?
#
loop_
_entity_poly.entity_id
_entity_poly.type
_entity_poly.pdbx_seq_one_letter_code
_entity_poly.pdbx_strand_id
1 'polypeptide(L)' 'MIGVMLNSKESQEVEYMLKRELEELLLDLTDSRIDGIVKRSMEERYKIIFGLYKRFASPKECYKYIRMKPRHSEKVQKKY' A
#
# COMPACT_ATOMS: atom_id res chain seq x y z
N MET A 1 7.98 -13.12 -11.82
CA MET A 1 8.32 -11.79 -12.40
C MET A 1 7.44 -11.61 -13.63
N ILE A 2 6.62 -10.55 -13.70
CA ILE A 2 5.83 -10.23 -14.91
C ILE A 2 6.62 -9.12 -15.61
N GLY A 3 7.15 -9.41 -16.80
CA GLY A 3 7.86 -8.43 -17.63
C GLY A 3 6.85 -7.52 -18.29
N VAL A 4 6.83 -6.25 -17.90
CA VAL A 4 6.01 -5.22 -18.55
C VAL A 4 6.95 -4.39 -19.41
N MET A 5 6.62 -4.24 -20.69
CA MET A 5 7.38 -3.39 -21.61
C MET A 5 6.77 -1.98 -21.55
N LEU A 6 7.44 -1.07 -20.86
CA LEU A 6 7.05 0.33 -20.73
C LEU A 6 8.21 1.21 -21.17
N ASN A 7 7.90 2.32 -21.83
CA ASN A 7 8.89 3.36 -22.07
C ASN A 7 9.14 4.18 -20.77
N SER A 8 10.19 5.01 -20.76
CA SER A 8 10.56 5.78 -19.57
C SER A 8 9.45 6.71 -19.07
N LYS A 9 8.67 7.30 -19.98
CA LYS A 9 7.56 8.20 -19.64
C LYS A 9 6.40 7.43 -19.01
N GLU A 10 6.00 6.31 -19.61
CA GLU A 10 4.96 5.41 -19.08
C GLU A 10 5.35 4.88 -17.70
N SER A 11 6.63 4.53 -17.50
CA SER A 11 7.13 4.09 -16.20
C SER A 11 6.98 5.17 -15.12
N GLN A 12 7.24 6.43 -15.46
CA GLN A 12 7.08 7.57 -14.54
C GLN A 12 5.61 7.87 -14.25
N GLU A 13 4.73 7.76 -15.25
CA GLU A 13 3.29 7.94 -15.08
C GLU A 13 2.72 6.85 -14.17
N VAL A 14 3.12 5.59 -14.36
CA VAL A 14 2.74 4.47 -13.49
C VAL A 14 3.29 4.68 -12.07
N GLU A 15 4.54 5.10 -11.92
CA GLU A 15 5.10 5.44 -10.61
C GLU A 15 4.27 6.52 -9.91
N TYR A 16 3.90 7.58 -10.63
CA TYR A 16 3.10 8.68 -10.11
C TYR A 16 1.69 8.24 -9.69
N MET A 17 1.01 7.44 -10.52
CA MET A 17 -0.32 6.91 -10.21
C MET A 17 -0.29 6.00 -8.96
N LEU A 18 0.69 5.10 -8.89
CA LEU A 18 0.86 4.21 -7.74
C LEU A 18 1.17 4.99 -6.46
N LYS A 19 2.00 6.05 -6.56
CA LYS A 19 2.30 6.94 -5.44
C LYS A 19 1.04 7.61 -4.90
N ARG A 20 0.23 8.19 -5.79
CA ARG A 20 -1.04 8.86 -5.45
C ARG A 20 -2.01 7.91 -4.75
N GLU A 21 -2.20 6.72 -5.33
CA GLU A 21 -3.06 5.68 -4.76
C GLU A 21 -2.58 5.24 -3.37
N LEU A 22 -1.26 5.11 -3.15
CA LEU A 22 -0.71 4.82 -1.82
C LEU A 22 -0.99 5.94 -0.83
N GLU A 23 -0.81 7.19 -1.22
CA GLU A 23 -1.06 8.35 -0.36
C GLU A 23 -2.53 8.42 0.08
N GLU A 24 -3.46 8.15 -0.83
CA GLU A 24 -4.90 8.11 -0.56
C GLU A 24 -5.26 6.94 0.36
N LEU A 25 -4.77 5.72 0.07
CA LEU A 25 -4.98 4.57 0.94
C LEU A 25 -4.42 4.77 2.34
N LEU A 26 -3.25 5.39 2.47
CA LEU A 26 -2.65 5.68 3.77
C LEU A 26 -3.48 6.70 4.57
N LEU A 27 -3.97 7.74 3.90
CA LEU A 27 -4.85 8.73 4.51
C LEU A 27 -6.11 8.06 5.05
N ASP A 28 -6.80 7.27 4.21
CA ASP A 28 -8.02 6.58 4.62
C ASP A 28 -7.77 5.58 5.75
N LEU A 29 -6.65 4.85 5.72
CA LEU A 29 -6.29 3.90 6.79
C LEU A 29 -6.05 4.56 8.16
N THR A 30 -5.78 5.86 8.20
CA THR A 30 -5.71 6.63 9.46
C THR A 30 -7.08 7.00 10.02
N ASP A 31 -8.15 6.95 9.22
CA ASP A 31 -9.51 7.22 9.68
C ASP A 31 -10.01 6.09 10.61
N SER A 32 -10.50 6.49 11.78
CA SER A 32 -11.05 5.59 12.80
C SER A 32 -12.52 5.25 12.58
N ARG A 33 -13.20 5.97 11.68
CA ARG A 33 -14.63 5.79 11.34
C ARG A 33 -14.86 4.66 10.34
N ILE A 34 -13.81 4.20 9.68
CA ILE A 34 -13.90 3.11 8.70
C ILE A 34 -14.07 1.78 9.44
N ASP A 35 -15.07 1.01 9.01
CA ASP A 35 -15.36 -0.32 9.53
C ASP A 35 -14.14 -1.27 9.43
N GLY A 36 -14.00 -2.16 10.41
CA GLY A 36 -12.87 -3.08 10.50
C GLY A 36 -12.70 -4.02 9.31
N ILE A 37 -13.80 -4.42 8.65
CA ILE A 37 -13.77 -5.26 7.45
C ILE A 37 -13.24 -4.46 6.27
N VAL A 38 -13.74 -3.24 6.09
CA VAL A 38 -13.28 -2.32 5.03
C VAL A 38 -11.80 -2.01 5.23
N LYS A 39 -11.38 -1.73 6.47
CA LYS A 39 -9.99 -1.47 6.82
C LYS A 39 -9.06 -2.64 6.47
N ARG A 40 -9.51 -3.88 6.67
CA ARG A 40 -8.75 -5.07 6.27
C ARG A 40 -8.62 -5.16 4.74
N SER A 41 -9.69 -4.92 4.00
CA SER A 41 -9.65 -4.90 2.53
C SER A 41 -8.71 -3.82 1.99
N MET A 42 -8.69 -2.65 2.65
CA MET A 42 -7.77 -1.56 2.32
C MET A 42 -6.31 -1.90 2.61
N GLU A 43 -6.03 -2.60 3.71
CA GLU A 43 -4.68 -3.13 4.01
C GLU A 43 -4.20 -4.12 2.93
N GLU A 44 -5.06 -5.01 2.44
CA GLU A 44 -4.72 -5.91 1.34
C GLU A 44 -4.44 -5.15 0.05
N ARG A 45 -5.28 -4.16 -0.28
CA ARG A 45 -5.04 -3.26 -1.43
C ARG A 45 -3.71 -2.52 -1.30
N TYR A 46 -3.41 -1.95 -0.13
CA TYR A 46 -2.12 -1.29 0.15
C TYR A 46 -0.93 -2.23 -0.12
N LYS A 47 -0.97 -3.49 0.33
CA LYS A 47 0.14 -4.45 0.11
C LYS A 47 0.39 -4.69 -1.38
N ILE A 48 -0.68 -4.82 -2.18
CA ILE A 48 -0.59 -5.03 -3.62
C ILE A 48 0.02 -3.79 -4.30
N ILE A 49 -0.54 -2.61 -4.02
CA ILE A 49 -0.07 -1.36 -4.63
C ILE A 49 1.38 -1.06 -4.21
N PHE A 50 1.74 -1.25 -2.93
CA PHE A 50 3.10 -1.05 -2.46
C PHE A 50 4.07 -2.06 -3.11
N GLY A 51 3.63 -3.31 -3.31
CA GLY A 51 4.37 -4.33 -4.04
C GLY A 51 4.64 -3.94 -5.50
N LEU A 52 3.70 -3.27 -6.16
CA LEU A 52 3.86 -2.73 -7.51
C LEU A 52 4.76 -1.49 -7.51
N TYR A 53 4.53 -0.54 -6.60
CA TYR A 53 5.29 0.71 -6.49
C TYR A 53 6.80 0.47 -6.34
N LYS A 54 7.19 -0.53 -5.52
CA LYS A 54 8.60 -0.94 -5.36
C LYS A 54 9.30 -1.38 -6.65
N ARG A 55 8.56 -1.71 -7.71
CA ARG A 55 9.14 -2.09 -9.01
C ARG A 55 9.51 -0.88 -9.86
N PHE A 56 8.90 0.27 -9.61
CA PHE A 56 9.08 1.50 -10.36
C PHE A 56 9.91 2.52 -9.58
N ALA A 57 9.69 2.61 -8.27
CA ALA A 57 10.31 3.60 -7.42
C ALA A 57 11.68 3.17 -6.88
N SER A 58 12.53 4.16 -6.61
CA SER A 58 13.80 3.91 -5.92
C SER A 58 13.58 3.42 -4.48
N PRO A 59 14.53 2.66 -3.90
CA PRO A 59 14.43 2.21 -2.52
C PRO A 59 14.26 3.38 -1.52
N LYS A 60 14.89 4.53 -1.81
CA LYS A 60 14.80 5.75 -0.98
C LYS A 60 13.37 6.27 -0.88
N GLU A 61 12.65 6.29 -2.00
CA GLU A 61 11.25 6.75 -2.04
C GLU A 61 10.32 5.73 -1.38
N CYS A 62 10.62 4.44 -1.48
CA CYS A 62 9.83 3.39 -0.84
C CYS A 62 9.78 3.51 0.69
N TYR A 63 10.85 4.00 1.35
CA TYR A 63 10.88 4.18 2.80
C TYR A 63 9.77 5.08 3.34
N LYS A 64 9.31 6.06 2.54
CA LYS A 64 8.23 6.99 2.94
C LYS A 64 6.89 6.28 3.15
N TYR A 65 6.72 5.13 2.51
CA TYR A 65 5.45 4.40 2.47
C TYR A 65 5.50 3.11 3.28
N ILE A 66 6.61 2.80 3.96
CA ILE A 66 6.72 1.61 4.81
C ILE A 66 5.86 1.81 6.04
N ARG A 67 4.89 0.91 6.25
CA ARG A 67 4.15 0.84 7.51
C ARG A 67 4.71 -0.25 8.41
N MET A 68 4.94 0.10 9.68
CA MET A 68 5.11 -0.90 10.73
C MET A 68 3.74 -1.53 11.01
N LYS A 69 3.62 -2.85 10.94
CA LYS A 69 2.40 -3.54 11.36
C LYS A 69 2.09 -3.14 12.81
N PRO A 70 0.89 -2.61 13.13
CA PRO A 70 0.50 -2.41 14.50
C PRO A 70 0.44 -3.78 15.19
N ARG A 71 1.11 -3.89 16.34
CA ARG A 71 1.29 -5.12 17.14
C ARG A 71 -0.03 -5.67 17.75
N HIS A 72 -1.19 -5.21 17.29
CA HIS A 72 -2.48 -5.36 17.99
C HIS A 72 -3.44 -6.39 17.36
N SER A 73 -3.13 -6.96 16.20
CA SER A 73 -4.02 -7.91 15.50
C SER A 73 -3.93 -9.37 15.96
N GLU A 74 -3.08 -9.72 16.93
CA GLU A 74 -2.98 -11.09 17.46
C GLU A 74 -3.95 -11.39 18.62
N LYS A 75 -4.67 -10.39 19.17
CA LYS A 75 -5.49 -10.62 20.39
C LYS A 75 -6.96 -10.92 20.17
N VAL A 76 -7.52 -10.73 18.98
CA VAL A 76 -8.97 -10.88 18.76
C VAL A 76 -9.39 -12.30 18.35
N GLN A 77 -8.45 -13.17 17.96
CA GLN A 77 -8.79 -14.54 17.55
C GLN A 77 -8.70 -15.58 18.68
N LYS A 78 -8.45 -15.16 19.94
CA LYS A 78 -8.33 -16.04 21.12
C LYS A 78 -9.36 -15.76 22.22
N LYS A 79 -10.48 -15.12 21.91
CA LYS A 79 -11.54 -14.93 22.90
C LYS A 79 -12.90 -15.21 22.28
N TYR A 80 -13.49 -16.30 22.78
CA TYR A 80 -14.85 -16.82 22.60
C TYR A 80 -15.07 -17.70 21.37
#